data_AF-A0AAE0E2S5-F1
#
_entry.id   AF-A0AAE0E2S5-F1
#
_cell.length_a   1.000
_cell.length_b   1.000
_cell.length_c   1.000
_cell.angle_alpha   90.00
_cell.angle_beta   90.00
_cell.angle_gamma   90.00
#
_symmetry.space_group_name_H-M   'P 1'
#
loop_
_entity.id
_entity.type
_entity.pdbx_description
1 polymer ?
#
loop_
_entity_poly.entity_id
_entity_poly.type
_entity_poly.pdbx_seq_one_letter_code
_entity_poly.pdbx_strand_id
1 'polypeptide(L)'
;MNFDIGGPSNFLSSSSSSDDEEDQLIADLKAIDAEQEAILAQHGNIQRAIAQYLNQQNNPVTRGGSIPSHIVINRDRESGYSRLFYDYFTENPRYNNQMFRRRFRMGRSLFRGIVEKVEACDNYFVQRRDSVGRLGLSVLQKITAVFRMLAYGCPADATDEYIKIRESTTIESLKRFYRAVVEEFTGEYLRSPNATDVARLFRIGKDRGFLGMLGSLDCMHWKWKNCPTAWAGQYVGRSGSPTIILEAVADYDLWI
;
A
#
# COMPACT_ATOMS: atom_id res chain seq x y z
N MET A 1 -57.20 -47.27 37.60
CA MET A 1 -56.15 -46.40 37.04
C MET A 1 -55.22 -47.32 36.25
N ASN A 2 -54.94 -47.22 34.95
CA ASN A 2 -55.28 -46.31 33.85
C ASN A 2 -55.20 -47.19 32.57
N PHE A 3 -56.25 -47.18 31.75
CA PHE A 3 -56.36 -46.52 30.44
C PHE A 3 -55.56 -47.15 29.30
N ASP A 4 -56.35 -47.46 28.28
CA ASP A 4 -55.97 -47.96 26.97
C ASP A 4 -56.20 -46.83 25.92
N ILE A 5 -55.59 -47.04 24.76
CA ILE A 5 -55.83 -46.40 23.44
C ILE A 5 -55.12 -45.06 23.12
N GLY A 6 -54.22 -45.12 22.14
CA GLY A 6 -53.76 -43.98 21.33
C GLY A 6 -53.01 -44.46 20.07
N GLY A 7 -53.60 -44.23 18.89
CA GLY A 7 -53.21 -44.76 17.58
C GLY A 7 -52.05 -44.05 16.84
N PRO A 8 -52.02 -44.13 15.49
CA PRO A 8 -50.81 -44.37 14.70
C PRO A 8 -49.96 -43.12 14.42
N SER A 9 -48.67 -43.39 14.17
CA SER A 9 -47.66 -42.44 13.72
C SER A 9 -48.02 -41.79 12.38
N ASN A 10 -48.42 -40.52 12.43
CA ASN A 10 -48.44 -39.65 11.26
C ASN A 10 -47.00 -39.33 10.84
N PHE A 11 -46.62 -39.82 9.66
CA PHE A 11 -45.54 -39.26 8.87
C PHE A 11 -45.87 -37.80 8.55
N LEU A 12 -45.26 -36.87 9.29
CA LEU A 12 -45.14 -35.48 8.86
C LEU A 12 -43.96 -35.42 7.89
N SER A 13 -44.26 -35.52 6.60
CA SER A 13 -43.40 -35.01 5.55
C SER A 13 -43.31 -33.50 5.69
N SER A 14 -42.24 -33.00 6.29
CA SER A 14 -41.86 -31.59 6.21
C SER A 14 -41.31 -31.33 4.81
N SER A 15 -42.19 -30.95 3.89
CA SER A 15 -41.82 -30.27 2.65
C SER A 15 -41.41 -28.84 3.01
N SER A 16 -40.12 -28.57 3.17
CA SER A 16 -39.65 -27.18 3.16
C SER A 16 -39.81 -26.64 1.74
N SER A 17 -40.47 -25.50 1.64
CA SER A 17 -40.76 -24.82 0.39
C SER A 17 -39.45 -24.40 -0.28
N SER A 18 -39.23 -24.87 -1.51
CA SER A 18 -38.12 -24.44 -2.38
C SER A 18 -38.10 -22.93 -2.58
N ASP A 19 -39.26 -22.29 -2.48
CA ASP A 19 -39.44 -20.87 -2.78
C ASP A 19 -38.84 -19.97 -1.68
N ASP A 20 -38.82 -20.43 -0.43
CA ASP A 20 -38.28 -19.66 0.71
C ASP A 20 -36.74 -19.57 0.67
N GLU A 21 -36.06 -20.59 0.14
CA GLU A 21 -34.60 -20.57 -0.05
C GLU A 21 -34.19 -19.69 -1.24
N GLU A 22 -35.01 -19.67 -2.31
CA GLU A 22 -34.75 -18.89 -3.51
C GLU A 22 -34.94 -17.38 -3.24
N ASP A 23 -35.97 -17.01 -2.48
CA ASP A 23 -36.19 -15.62 -2.03
C ASP A 23 -35.07 -15.14 -1.10
N GLN A 24 -34.56 -16.01 -0.22
CA GLN A 24 -33.42 -15.68 0.65
C GLN A 24 -32.15 -15.46 -0.17
N LEU A 25 -31.87 -16.32 -1.15
CA LEU A 25 -30.74 -16.16 -2.08
C LEU A 25 -30.82 -14.85 -2.88
N ILE A 26 -32.02 -14.47 -3.34
CA ILE A 26 -32.25 -13.21 -4.05
C ILE A 26 -32.04 -12.00 -3.13
N ALA A 27 -32.45 -12.09 -1.87
CA ALA A 27 -32.22 -11.04 -0.88
C ALA A 27 -30.72 -10.88 -0.57
N ASP A 28 -30.00 -12.00 -0.41
CA ASP A 28 -28.56 -12.01 -0.16
C ASP A 28 -27.78 -11.45 -1.37
N LEU A 29 -28.16 -11.81 -2.59
CA LEU A 29 -27.59 -11.24 -3.83
C LEU A 29 -27.78 -9.71 -3.90
N LYS A 30 -28.98 -9.21 -3.59
CA LYS A 30 -29.24 -7.77 -3.55
C LYS A 30 -28.45 -7.05 -2.47
N ALA A 31 -28.22 -7.69 -1.33
CA ALA A 31 -27.39 -7.14 -0.26
C ALA A 31 -25.93 -7.03 -0.71
N ILE A 32 -25.40 -8.06 -1.39
CA ILE A 32 -24.04 -8.04 -1.96
C ILE A 32 -23.90 -6.93 -3.01
N ASP A 33 -24.88 -6.77 -3.90
CA ASP A 33 -24.86 -5.71 -4.92
C ASP A 33 -24.87 -4.32 -4.27
N ALA A 34 -25.67 -4.11 -3.23
CA ALA A 34 -25.71 -2.86 -2.48
C ALA A 34 -24.38 -2.57 -1.74
N GLU A 35 -23.75 -3.59 -1.17
CA GLU A 35 -22.42 -3.47 -0.56
C GLU A 35 -21.35 -3.13 -1.60
N GLN A 36 -21.39 -3.75 -2.78
CA GLN A 36 -20.49 -3.43 -3.90
C GLN A 36 -20.65 -1.98 -4.36
N GLU A 37 -21.88 -1.49 -4.50
CA GLU A 37 -22.13 -0.08 -4.85
C GLU A 37 -21.56 0.88 -3.80
N ALA A 38 -21.70 0.56 -2.52
CA ALA A 38 -21.14 1.37 -1.43
C ALA A 38 -19.61 1.41 -1.47
N ILE A 39 -18.97 0.26 -1.72
CA ILE A 39 -17.50 0.15 -1.86
C ILE A 39 -17.02 0.96 -3.07
N LEU A 40 -17.69 0.84 -4.21
CA LEU A 40 -17.37 1.60 -5.42
C LEU A 40 -17.49 3.11 -5.20
N ALA A 41 -18.55 3.56 -4.52
CA ALA A 41 -18.73 4.96 -4.17
C ALA A 41 -17.63 5.47 -3.23
N GLN A 42 -17.24 4.68 -2.24
CA GLN A 42 -16.13 5.01 -1.32
C GLN A 42 -14.79 5.08 -2.05
N HIS A 43 -14.50 4.12 -2.94
CA HIS A 43 -13.32 4.15 -3.80
C HIS A 43 -13.29 5.41 -4.66
N GLY A 44 -14.43 5.80 -5.26
CA GLY A 44 -14.55 7.04 -6.02
C GLY A 44 -14.31 8.30 -5.18
N ASN A 45 -14.72 8.32 -3.91
CA ASN A 45 -14.43 9.41 -2.98
C ASN A 45 -12.94 9.49 -2.64
N ILE A 46 -12.30 8.35 -2.36
CA ILE A 46 -10.85 8.28 -2.05
C ILE A 46 -10.03 8.72 -3.26
N GLN A 47 -10.35 8.23 -4.46
CA GLN A 47 -9.67 8.65 -5.69
C GLN A 47 -9.81 10.16 -5.94
N ARG A 48 -11.00 10.74 -5.69
CA ARG A 48 -11.19 12.19 -5.76
C ARG A 48 -10.36 12.96 -4.74
N ALA A 49 -10.27 12.47 -3.50
CA ALA A 49 -9.43 13.09 -2.46
C ALA A 49 -7.94 13.02 -2.82
N ILE A 50 -7.48 11.88 -3.35
CA ILE A 50 -6.11 11.71 -3.87
C ILE A 50 -5.85 12.69 -5.02
N ALA A 51 -6.76 12.76 -6.00
CA ALA A 51 -6.62 13.68 -7.12
C ALA A 51 -6.56 15.15 -6.67
N GLN A 52 -7.39 15.55 -5.69
CA GLN A 52 -7.35 16.88 -5.09
C GLN A 52 -6.01 17.15 -4.38
N TYR A 53 -5.50 16.19 -3.62
CA TYR A 53 -4.20 16.30 -2.96
C TYR A 53 -3.05 16.44 -3.97
N LEU A 54 -3.07 15.63 -5.03
CA LEU A 54 -2.09 15.70 -6.11
C LEU A 54 -2.16 17.06 -6.84
N ASN A 55 -3.36 17.58 -7.10
CA ASN A 55 -3.55 18.90 -7.70
C ASN A 55 -3.04 20.04 -6.82
N GLN A 56 -3.21 19.95 -5.49
CA GLN A 56 -2.64 20.94 -4.56
C GLN A 56 -1.10 20.95 -4.57
N GLN A 57 -0.47 19.80 -4.85
CA GLN A 57 0.99 19.72 -4.98
C GLN A 57 1.52 20.23 -6.33
N ASN A 58 0.67 20.39 -7.33
CA ASN A 58 1.03 20.97 -8.63
C ASN A 58 1.06 22.50 -8.62
N ASN A 59 0.74 23.15 -7.49
CA ASN A 59 0.88 24.60 -7.36
C ASN A 59 2.35 25.01 -7.53
N PRO A 60 2.64 26.10 -8.26
CA PRO A 60 4.01 26.58 -8.43
C PRO A 60 4.60 26.89 -7.05
N VAL A 61 5.73 26.23 -6.74
CA VAL A 61 6.45 26.45 -5.49
C VAL A 61 6.93 27.90 -5.50
N THR A 62 6.35 28.73 -4.63
CA THR A 62 6.86 30.07 -4.37
C THR A 62 8.26 29.93 -3.79
N ARG A 63 9.28 30.22 -4.59
CA ARG A 63 10.67 30.19 -4.12
C ARG A 63 10.85 31.33 -3.12
N GLY A 64 10.75 31.00 -1.83
CA GLY A 64 11.11 31.91 -0.75
C GLY A 64 12.58 32.31 -0.90
N GLY A 65 12.87 33.60 -0.72
CA GLY A 65 14.24 34.09 -0.68
C GLY A 65 15.03 33.48 0.48
N SER A 66 16.33 33.77 0.53
CA SER A 66 17.17 33.40 1.67
C SER A 66 16.57 33.91 2.97
N ILE A 67 16.35 33.01 3.92
CA ILE A 67 15.90 33.38 5.27
C ILE A 67 17.14 33.88 6.02
N PRO A 68 17.16 35.13 6.52
CA PRO A 68 18.25 35.62 7.35
C PRO A 68 18.51 34.65 8.50
N SER A 69 19.78 34.35 8.77
CA SER A 69 20.24 33.38 9.79
C SER A 69 20.09 31.89 9.43
N HIS A 70 19.67 31.53 8.22
CA HIS A 70 19.67 30.13 7.78
C HIS A 70 21.10 29.63 7.53
N ILE A 71 21.54 28.62 8.29
CA ILE A 71 22.86 27.99 8.12
C ILE A 71 22.73 26.83 7.11
N VAL A 72 23.50 26.93 6.03
CA VAL A 72 23.63 25.84 5.05
C VAL A 72 24.76 24.91 5.48
N ILE A 73 24.40 23.72 5.95
CA ILE A 73 25.37 22.67 6.30
C ILE A 73 25.79 21.90 5.05
N ASN A 74 27.10 21.84 4.79
CA ASN A 74 27.65 20.94 3.78
C ASN A 74 27.68 19.50 4.33
N ARG A 75 26.80 18.65 3.81
CA ARG A 75 26.61 17.25 4.24
C ARG A 75 27.54 16.25 3.54
N ASP A 76 28.36 16.71 2.61
CA ASP A 76 29.19 15.87 1.75
C ASP A 76 28.37 14.77 1.03
N ARG A 77 27.34 15.23 0.31
CA ARG A 77 26.33 14.38 -0.33
C ARG A 77 26.91 13.36 -1.33
N GLU A 78 28.04 13.68 -1.96
CA GLU A 78 28.71 12.81 -2.94
C GLU A 78 29.44 11.64 -2.25
N SER A 79 30.10 11.89 -1.11
CA SER A 79 30.64 10.82 -0.28
C SER A 79 29.54 9.96 0.33
N GLY A 80 28.41 10.58 0.71
CA GLY A 80 27.20 9.87 1.16
C GLY A 80 26.69 8.89 0.11
N TYR A 81 26.61 9.33 -1.16
CA TYR A 81 26.27 8.46 -2.29
C TYR A 81 27.27 7.31 -2.44
N SER A 82 28.56 7.64 -2.48
CA SER A 82 29.62 6.65 -2.69
C SER A 82 29.54 5.55 -1.63
N ARG A 83 29.41 5.92 -0.35
CA ARG A 83 29.25 4.97 0.76
C ARG A 83 28.02 4.08 0.59
N LEU A 84 26.87 4.67 0.27
CA LEU A 84 25.63 3.93 0.02
C LEU A 84 25.81 2.92 -1.12
N PHE A 85 26.46 3.33 -2.21
CA PHE A 85 26.69 2.49 -3.38
C PHE A 85 27.61 1.31 -3.05
N TYR A 86 28.74 1.55 -2.38
CA TYR A 86 29.66 0.49 -1.94
C TYR A 86 29.02 -0.47 -0.92
N ASP A 87 28.16 0.04 -0.05
CA ASP A 87 27.55 -0.78 0.99
C ASP A 87 26.54 -1.81 0.42
N TYR A 88 25.85 -1.50 -0.69
CA TYR A 88 24.74 -2.34 -1.18
C TYR A 88 24.69 -2.65 -2.68
N PHE A 89 25.20 -1.76 -3.53
CA PHE A 89 24.89 -1.74 -4.96
C PHE A 89 26.07 -2.05 -5.89
N THR A 90 27.29 -2.00 -5.38
CA THR A 90 28.47 -2.49 -6.10
C THR A 90 28.40 -4.01 -6.33
N GLU A 91 29.26 -4.53 -7.21
CA GLU A 91 29.34 -5.96 -7.55
C GLU A 91 29.63 -6.83 -6.32
N ASN A 92 30.57 -6.39 -5.48
CA ASN A 92 30.94 -7.02 -4.21
C ASN A 92 30.56 -6.12 -3.03
N PRO A 93 29.26 -6.03 -2.67
CA PRO A 93 28.79 -5.10 -1.65
C PRO A 93 29.27 -5.50 -0.26
N ARG A 94 29.45 -4.51 0.62
CA ARG A 94 29.75 -4.77 2.04
C ARG A 94 28.65 -5.61 2.70
N TYR A 95 27.39 -5.38 2.33
CA TYR A 95 26.25 -6.11 2.86
C TYR A 95 25.67 -7.06 1.81
N ASN A 96 25.59 -8.34 2.15
CA ASN A 96 25.08 -9.38 1.27
C ASN A 96 23.56 -9.27 1.02
N ASN A 97 23.03 -10.12 0.14
CA ASN A 97 21.60 -10.16 -0.21
C ASN A 97 20.67 -10.34 0.98
N GLN A 98 21.03 -11.18 1.96
CA GLN A 98 20.21 -11.44 3.14
C GLN A 98 20.10 -10.19 4.01
N MET A 99 21.23 -9.51 4.23
CA MET A 99 21.28 -8.25 4.99
C MET A 99 20.53 -7.13 4.24
N PHE A 100 20.65 -7.06 2.91
CA PHE A 100 19.87 -6.13 2.10
C PHE A 100 18.37 -6.38 2.27
N ARG A 101 17.92 -7.62 2.11
CA ARG A 101 16.49 -7.97 2.26
C ARG A 101 15.97 -7.65 3.65
N ARG A 102 16.75 -7.88 4.70
CA ARG A 102 16.38 -7.47 6.06
C ARG A 102 16.26 -5.94 6.20
N ARG A 103 17.10 -5.18 5.49
CA ARG A 103 17.16 -3.71 5.59
C ARG A 103 16.13 -2.98 4.75
N PHE A 104 15.84 -3.48 3.56
CA PHE A 104 14.93 -2.84 2.59
C PHE A 104 13.60 -3.57 2.47
N ARG A 105 13.43 -4.71 3.16
CA ARG A 105 12.24 -5.59 3.11
C ARG A 105 11.95 -6.17 1.72
N MET A 106 12.92 -6.11 0.81
CA MET A 106 12.81 -6.62 -0.56
C MET A 106 14.17 -7.03 -1.13
N GLY A 107 14.17 -7.72 -2.28
CA GLY A 107 15.39 -8.07 -3.00
C GLY A 107 16.06 -6.86 -3.68
N ARG A 108 17.37 -6.95 -3.93
CA ARG A 108 18.15 -5.89 -4.62
C ARG A 108 17.66 -5.63 -6.05
N SER A 109 17.29 -6.69 -6.77
CA SER A 109 16.77 -6.60 -8.14
C SER A 109 15.46 -5.82 -8.16
N LEU A 110 14.51 -6.15 -7.28
CA LEU A 110 13.24 -5.43 -7.16
C LEU A 110 13.46 -3.97 -6.79
N PHE A 111 14.33 -3.69 -5.79
CA PHE A 111 14.66 -2.32 -5.43
C PHE A 111 15.22 -1.53 -6.61
N ARG A 112 16.14 -2.12 -7.39
CA ARG A 112 16.71 -1.47 -8.58
C ARG A 112 15.64 -1.22 -9.65
N GLY A 113 14.75 -2.18 -9.91
CA GLY A 113 13.64 -1.99 -10.85
C GLY A 113 12.69 -0.87 -10.42
N ILE A 114 12.41 -0.73 -9.11
CA ILE A 114 11.63 0.39 -8.59
C ILE A 114 12.36 1.71 -8.81
N VAL A 115 13.67 1.76 -8.54
CA VAL A 115 14.49 2.97 -8.75
C VAL A 115 14.46 3.41 -10.21
N GLU A 116 14.64 2.48 -11.15
CA GLU A 116 14.64 2.76 -12.59
C GLU A 116 13.27 3.28 -13.06
N LYS A 117 12.16 2.62 -12.67
CA LYS A 117 10.81 3.07 -13.02
C LYS A 117 10.49 4.45 -12.44
N VAL A 118 10.83 4.70 -11.17
CA VAL A 118 10.58 6.00 -10.52
C VAL A 118 11.44 7.11 -11.12
N GLU A 119 12.70 6.83 -11.48
CA GLU A 119 13.57 7.81 -12.16
C GLU A 119 13.04 8.18 -13.55
N ALA A 120 12.50 7.22 -14.28
CA ALA A 120 11.87 7.46 -15.58
C ALA A 120 10.55 8.24 -15.47
N CYS A 121 9.78 8.00 -14.41
CA CYS A 121 8.47 8.60 -14.18
C CYS A 121 8.55 10.09 -13.80
N ASP A 122 9.40 10.48 -12.84
CA ASP A 122 9.51 11.86 -12.37
C ASP A 122 10.94 12.42 -12.49
N ASN A 123 11.07 13.44 -13.34
CA ASN A 123 12.27 14.25 -13.58
C ASN A 123 12.95 14.79 -12.31
N TYR A 124 12.25 14.86 -11.18
CA TYR A 124 12.81 15.19 -9.88
C TYR A 124 13.87 14.20 -9.41
N PHE A 125 13.74 12.91 -9.74
CA PHE A 125 14.64 11.87 -9.29
C PHE A 125 15.94 11.83 -10.09
N VAL A 126 15.89 12.23 -11.36
CA VAL A 126 17.06 12.37 -12.23
C VAL A 126 18.11 13.25 -11.57
N GLN A 127 19.33 12.73 -11.41
CA GLN A 127 20.42 13.47 -10.81
C GLN A 127 20.89 14.59 -11.76
N ARG A 128 20.87 15.83 -11.29
CA ARG A 128 21.28 17.01 -12.05
C ARG A 128 22.43 17.72 -11.37
N ARG A 129 23.21 18.49 -12.13
CA ARG A 129 24.20 19.42 -11.57
C ARG A 129 23.50 20.70 -11.11
N ASP A 130 23.96 21.25 -10.00
CA ASP A 130 23.55 22.58 -9.56
C ASP A 130 24.20 23.68 -10.42
N SER A 131 23.84 24.93 -10.19
CA SER A 131 24.37 26.09 -10.94
C SER A 131 25.88 26.29 -10.76
N VAL A 132 26.49 25.64 -9.77
CA VAL A 132 27.94 25.66 -9.51
C VAL A 132 28.60 24.39 -10.09
N GLY A 133 27.84 23.55 -10.79
CA GLY A 133 28.33 22.34 -11.44
C GLY A 133 28.48 21.13 -10.51
N ARG A 134 28.11 21.21 -9.22
CA ARG A 134 28.20 20.07 -8.30
C ARG A 134 27.03 19.12 -8.49
N LEU A 135 27.24 17.82 -8.28
CA LEU A 135 26.17 16.85 -8.43
C LEU A 135 25.14 17.02 -7.30
N GLY A 136 23.86 17.02 -7.68
CA GLY A 136 22.74 16.91 -6.75
C GLY A 136 22.67 15.53 -6.10
N LEU A 137 21.68 15.33 -5.24
CA LEU A 137 21.40 14.01 -4.66
C LEU A 137 20.98 13.02 -5.75
N SER A 138 21.56 11.83 -5.71
CA SER A 138 21.20 10.73 -6.60
C SER A 138 19.79 10.19 -6.32
N VAL A 139 19.19 9.53 -7.30
CA VAL A 139 17.94 8.79 -7.10
C VAL A 139 18.09 7.72 -6.01
N LEU A 140 19.22 7.02 -5.97
CA LEU A 140 19.49 5.99 -4.95
C LEU A 140 19.45 6.56 -3.53
N GLN A 141 20.02 7.75 -3.31
CA GLN A 141 19.94 8.41 -1.99
C GLN A 141 18.51 8.78 -1.62
N LYS A 142 17.77 9.42 -2.54
CA LYS A 142 16.38 9.84 -2.31
C LYS A 142 15.48 8.64 -2.00
N ILE A 143 15.51 7.61 -2.85
CA ILE A 143 14.67 6.42 -2.70
C ILE A 143 15.09 5.59 -1.48
N THR A 144 16.40 5.49 -1.18
CA THR A 144 16.84 4.84 0.07
C THR A 144 16.28 5.56 1.29
N ALA A 145 16.28 6.89 1.32
CA ALA A 145 15.74 7.65 2.44
C ALA A 145 14.23 7.41 2.61
N VAL A 146 13.49 7.38 1.51
CA VAL A 146 12.08 7.00 1.47
C VAL A 146 11.87 5.60 2.06
N PHE A 147 12.59 4.58 1.59
CA PHE A 147 12.44 3.23 2.12
C PHE A 147 12.84 3.10 3.59
N ARG A 148 13.76 3.93 4.11
CA ARG A 148 14.04 3.97 5.55
C ARG A 148 12.84 4.47 6.34
N MET A 149 12.16 5.50 5.86
CA MET A 149 10.91 5.97 6.48
C MET A 149 9.82 4.89 6.40
N LEU A 150 9.64 4.24 5.24
CA LEU A 150 8.58 3.26 5.03
C LEU A 150 8.80 1.95 5.79
N ALA A 151 10.03 1.42 5.77
CA ALA A 151 10.32 0.11 6.34
C ALA A 151 10.47 0.12 7.86
N TYR A 152 10.81 1.27 8.45
CA TYR A 152 11.14 1.40 9.88
C TYR A 152 10.38 2.50 10.61
N GLY A 153 9.59 3.32 9.92
CA GLY A 153 8.99 4.51 10.52
C GLY A 153 10.03 5.53 10.97
N CYS A 154 11.22 5.55 10.34
CA CYS A 154 12.28 6.49 10.71
C CYS A 154 11.81 7.94 10.51
N PRO A 155 12.09 8.84 11.47
CA PRO A 155 11.97 10.27 11.26
C PRO A 155 12.77 10.74 10.03
N ALA A 156 12.27 11.75 9.33
CA ALA A 156 12.89 12.22 8.09
C ALA A 156 14.27 12.86 8.34
N ASP A 157 14.47 13.52 9.49
CA ASP A 157 15.74 14.13 9.90
C ASP A 157 16.84 13.08 10.17
N ALA A 158 16.47 11.93 10.75
CA ALA A 158 17.40 10.83 11.02
C ALA A 158 18.07 10.25 9.76
N THR A 159 17.48 10.46 8.58
CA THR A 159 18.09 10.01 7.31
C THR A 159 19.36 10.80 6.94
N ASP A 160 19.57 11.98 7.53
CA ASP A 160 20.73 12.84 7.27
C ASP A 160 22.05 12.17 7.71
N GLU A 161 22.05 11.42 8.81
CA GLU A 161 23.27 10.84 9.39
C GLU A 161 24.01 9.93 8.41
N TYR A 162 23.27 9.03 7.76
CA TYR A 162 23.82 8.02 6.85
C TYR A 162 23.74 8.44 5.38
N ILE A 163 22.58 8.93 4.92
CA ILE A 163 22.32 9.17 3.49
C ILE A 163 22.83 10.56 3.05
N LYS A 164 23.05 11.48 4.01
CA LYS A 164 23.47 12.86 3.78
C LYS A 164 22.43 13.68 3.01
N ILE A 165 21.16 13.50 3.39
CA ILE A 165 19.98 14.15 2.80
C ILE A 165 19.26 14.99 3.87
N ARG A 166 18.79 16.19 3.47
CA ARG A 166 18.04 17.07 4.38
C ARG A 166 16.62 16.54 4.57
N GLU A 167 16.09 16.67 5.79
CA GLU A 167 14.72 16.32 6.18
C GLU A 167 13.67 16.77 5.14
N SER A 168 13.66 18.05 4.76
CA SER A 168 12.68 18.58 3.80
C SER A 168 12.78 17.92 2.43
N THR A 169 13.98 17.54 2.00
CA THR A 169 14.21 16.82 0.74
C THR A 169 13.76 15.37 0.86
N THR A 170 13.94 14.74 2.02
CA THR A 170 13.42 13.39 2.28
C THR A 170 11.89 13.37 2.23
N ILE A 171 11.22 14.33 2.89
CA ILE A 171 9.76 14.44 2.88
C ILE A 171 9.23 14.70 1.45
N GLU A 172 9.88 15.58 0.70
CA GLU A 172 9.51 15.84 -0.70
C GLU A 172 9.73 14.60 -1.58
N SER A 173 10.85 13.89 -1.38
CA SER A 173 11.13 12.63 -2.09
C SER A 173 10.07 11.58 -1.80
N LEU A 174 9.60 11.48 -0.55
CA LEU A 174 8.53 10.57 -0.15
C LEU A 174 7.23 10.86 -0.90
N LYS A 175 6.79 12.12 -0.93
CA LYS A 175 5.58 12.53 -1.64
C LYS A 175 5.64 12.21 -3.13
N ARG A 176 6.76 12.56 -3.78
CA ARG A 176 6.95 12.30 -5.22
C ARG A 176 7.09 10.82 -5.53
N PHE A 177 7.75 10.07 -4.65
CA PHE A 177 7.87 8.62 -4.76
C PHE A 177 6.49 7.97 -4.73
N TYR A 178 5.62 8.35 -3.78
CA TYR A 178 4.26 7.82 -3.74
C TYR A 178 3.47 8.12 -5.01
N ARG A 179 3.56 9.34 -5.54
CA ARG A 179 2.92 9.68 -6.81
C ARG A 179 3.43 8.79 -7.94
N ALA A 180 4.75 8.69 -8.10
CA ALA A 180 5.36 7.85 -9.13
C ALA A 180 4.97 6.37 -8.96
N VAL A 181 4.88 5.87 -7.71
CA VAL A 181 4.45 4.49 -7.45
C VAL A 181 3.00 4.28 -7.86
N VAL A 182 2.10 5.22 -7.54
CA VAL A 182 0.71 5.14 -7.96
C VAL A 182 0.62 5.19 -9.48
N GLU A 183 1.32 6.10 -10.14
CA GLU A 183 1.27 6.23 -11.60
C GLU A 183 1.80 4.98 -12.33
N GLU A 184 2.94 4.44 -11.88
CA GLU A 184 3.61 3.31 -12.55
C GLU A 184 3.02 1.93 -12.21
N PHE A 185 2.59 1.73 -10.96
CA PHE A 185 2.25 0.39 -10.46
C PHE A 185 0.74 0.17 -10.29
N THR A 186 -0.10 1.21 -10.38
CA THR A 186 -1.56 1.02 -10.17
C THR A 186 -2.18 0.11 -11.22
N GLY A 187 -1.83 0.29 -12.49
CA GLY A 187 -2.40 -0.51 -13.58
C GLY A 187 -2.05 -2.00 -13.51
N GLU A 188 -0.96 -2.35 -12.81
CA GLU A 188 -0.50 -3.73 -12.71
C GLU A 188 -0.83 -4.35 -11.35
N TYR A 189 -0.62 -3.62 -10.24
CA TYR A 189 -0.62 -4.16 -8.88
C TYR A 189 -1.70 -3.57 -7.95
N LEU A 190 -2.21 -2.36 -8.21
CA LEU A 190 -3.24 -1.73 -7.37
C LEU A 190 -4.58 -1.61 -8.10
N ARG A 191 -4.94 -2.68 -8.82
CA ARG A 191 -6.22 -2.81 -9.54
C ARG A 191 -7.01 -3.98 -9.01
N SER A 192 -8.32 -3.98 -9.27
CA SER A 192 -9.13 -5.18 -9.03
C SER A 192 -8.64 -6.35 -9.87
N PRO A 193 -8.68 -7.59 -9.33
CA PRO A 193 -8.39 -8.80 -10.10
C PRO A 193 -9.30 -8.86 -11.33
N ASN A 194 -8.73 -9.20 -12.49
CA ASN A 194 -9.52 -9.45 -13.70
C ASN A 194 -9.90 -10.94 -13.78
N ALA A 195 -10.72 -11.32 -14.77
CA ALA A 195 -11.13 -12.71 -14.95
C ALA A 195 -9.96 -13.70 -15.10
N THR A 196 -8.84 -13.26 -15.69
CA THR A 196 -7.62 -14.07 -15.83
C THR A 196 -6.93 -14.27 -14.49
N ASP A 197 -6.84 -13.22 -13.66
CA ASP A 197 -6.31 -13.33 -12.30
C ASP A 197 -7.15 -14.30 -11.47
N VAL A 198 -8.48 -14.12 -11.47
CA VAL A 198 -9.43 -14.97 -10.73
C VAL A 198 -9.30 -16.44 -11.16
N ALA A 199 -9.28 -16.71 -12.47
CA ALA A 199 -9.11 -18.07 -12.98
C ALA A 199 -7.77 -18.69 -12.58
N ARG A 200 -6.69 -17.90 -12.61
CA ARG A 200 -5.36 -18.32 -12.16
C ARG A 200 -5.36 -18.66 -10.66
N LEU A 201 -5.98 -17.81 -9.84
CA LEU A 201 -6.09 -18.00 -8.39
C LEU A 201 -6.89 -19.26 -8.06
N PHE A 202 -8.02 -19.49 -8.71
CA PHE A 202 -8.79 -20.73 -8.52
C PHE A 202 -8.02 -21.98 -8.92
N ARG A 203 -7.23 -21.91 -10.01
CA ARG A 203 -6.37 -23.03 -10.41
C ARG A 203 -5.34 -23.34 -9.32
N ILE A 204 -4.63 -22.33 -8.82
CA ILE A 204 -3.64 -22.48 -7.75
C ILE A 204 -4.30 -23.03 -6.47
N GLY A 205 -5.47 -22.52 -6.10
CA GLY A 205 -6.23 -23.03 -4.95
C GLY A 205 -6.62 -24.50 -5.12
N LYS A 206 -7.16 -24.86 -6.29
CA LYS A 206 -7.54 -26.24 -6.61
C LYS A 206 -6.34 -27.20 -6.56
N ASP A 207 -5.20 -26.83 -7.14
CA ASP A 207 -3.98 -27.65 -7.15
C ASP A 207 -3.44 -27.89 -5.73
N ARG A 208 -3.81 -27.04 -4.78
CA ARG A 208 -3.46 -27.14 -3.35
C ARG A 208 -4.55 -27.76 -2.48
N GLY A 209 -5.70 -28.14 -3.04
CA GLY A 209 -6.82 -28.72 -2.33
C GLY A 209 -7.83 -27.72 -1.76
N PHE A 210 -7.73 -26.44 -2.09
CA PHE A 210 -8.65 -25.38 -1.67
C PHE A 210 -9.56 -24.94 -2.83
N LEU A 211 -10.61 -25.72 -3.09
CA LEU A 211 -11.59 -25.42 -4.14
C LEU A 211 -12.33 -24.11 -3.80
N GLY A 212 -12.37 -23.17 -4.75
CA GLY A 212 -13.02 -21.87 -4.56
C GLY A 212 -12.19 -20.82 -3.80
N MET A 213 -10.92 -21.10 -3.47
CA MET A 213 -10.04 -20.12 -2.83
C MET A 213 -9.50 -19.10 -3.84
N LEU A 214 -9.77 -17.81 -3.58
CA LEU A 214 -9.21 -16.68 -4.31
C LEU A 214 -7.85 -16.24 -3.77
N GLY A 215 -7.61 -16.36 -2.47
CA GLY A 215 -6.35 -15.98 -1.86
C GLY A 215 -6.45 -15.99 -0.35
N SER A 216 -5.36 -15.59 0.32
CA SER A 216 -5.40 -15.31 1.76
C SER A 216 -5.69 -13.83 1.95
N LEU A 217 -6.69 -13.53 2.78
CA LEU A 217 -6.98 -12.16 3.20
C LEU A 217 -6.10 -11.83 4.40
N ASP A 218 -5.35 -10.72 4.32
CA ASP A 218 -4.67 -10.12 5.46
C ASP A 218 -5.22 -8.72 5.72
N CYS A 219 -5.51 -8.43 6.99
CA CYS A 219 -6.11 -7.19 7.43
C CYS A 219 -5.21 -6.52 8.46
N MET A 220 -4.70 -5.33 8.15
CA MET A 220 -3.98 -4.51 9.12
C MET A 220 -4.87 -3.36 9.61
N HIS A 221 -5.12 -3.32 10.92
CA HIS A 221 -5.86 -2.24 11.57
C HIS A 221 -4.91 -1.12 11.99
N TRP A 222 -5.12 0.08 11.45
CA TRP A 222 -4.33 1.26 11.76
C TRP A 222 -5.18 2.28 12.51
N LYS A 223 -4.79 2.57 13.76
CA LYS A 223 -5.47 3.61 14.55
C LYS A 223 -5.31 4.97 13.87
N TRP A 224 -6.43 5.56 13.48
CA TRP A 224 -6.47 6.84 12.82
C TRP A 224 -6.51 7.97 13.85
N LYS A 225 -5.32 8.32 14.37
CA LYS A 225 -5.16 9.31 15.45
C LYS A 225 -5.78 10.68 15.12
N ASN A 226 -5.73 11.09 13.85
CA ASN A 226 -6.27 12.37 13.38
C ASN A 226 -7.55 12.17 12.55
N CYS A 227 -8.36 11.16 12.88
CA CYS A 227 -9.65 10.94 12.23
C CYS A 227 -10.56 12.16 12.44
N PRO A 228 -11.11 12.78 11.38
CA PRO A 228 -12.09 13.84 11.54
C PRO A 228 -13.28 13.36 12.37
N THR A 229 -13.76 14.19 13.31
CA THR A 229 -14.89 13.84 14.18
C THR A 229 -16.12 13.39 13.40
N ALA A 230 -16.37 14.02 12.25
CA ALA A 230 -17.47 13.66 11.35
C ALA A 230 -17.40 12.21 10.84
N TRP A 231 -16.22 11.61 10.77
CA TRP A 231 -16.01 10.24 10.26
C TRP A 231 -15.77 9.25 11.40
N ALA A 232 -15.41 9.71 12.59
CA ALA A 232 -15.09 8.85 13.73
C ALA A 232 -16.16 7.78 13.99
N GLY A 233 -17.45 8.11 13.90
CA GLY A 233 -18.53 7.15 14.11
C GLY A 233 -18.52 5.95 13.14
N GLN A 234 -18.14 6.17 11.88
CA GLN A 234 -18.09 5.11 10.86
C GLN A 234 -16.85 4.20 10.99
N TYR A 235 -15.77 4.72 11.57
CA TYR A 235 -14.48 4.01 11.65
C TYR A 235 -14.14 3.51 13.06
N VAL A 236 -15.00 3.75 14.06
CA VAL A 236 -14.85 3.21 15.41
C VAL A 236 -15.48 1.82 15.48
N GLY A 237 -14.63 0.81 15.42
CA GLY A 237 -15.03 -0.58 15.68
C GLY A 237 -14.98 -0.94 17.16
N ARG A 238 -14.88 -2.25 17.44
CA ARG A 238 -14.79 -2.83 18.80
C ARG A 238 -13.69 -2.23 19.68
N SER A 239 -12.61 -1.71 19.07
CA SER A 239 -11.46 -1.13 19.78
C SER A 239 -11.75 0.23 20.42
N GLY A 240 -12.93 0.84 20.16
CA GLY A 240 -13.32 2.12 20.72
C GLY A 240 -12.52 3.31 20.19
N SER A 241 -11.71 3.11 19.16
CA SER A 241 -10.98 4.18 18.48
C SER A 241 -11.11 4.06 16.97
N PRO A 242 -11.11 5.19 16.23
CA PRO A 242 -11.19 5.15 14.78
C PRO A 242 -10.01 4.35 14.21
N THR A 243 -10.29 3.35 13.38
CA THR A 243 -9.27 2.57 12.68
C THR A 243 -9.56 2.52 11.19
N ILE A 244 -8.52 2.67 10.38
CA ILE A 244 -8.56 2.32 8.96
C ILE A 244 -8.07 0.88 8.83
N ILE A 245 -8.80 0.05 8.09
CA ILE A 245 -8.39 -1.31 7.77
C ILE A 245 -7.75 -1.27 6.39
N LEU A 246 -6.51 -1.74 6.30
CA LEU A 246 -5.89 -2.06 5.02
C LEU A 246 -6.09 -3.55 4.79
N GLU A 247 -6.86 -3.88 3.77
CA GLU A 247 -7.10 -5.25 3.33
C GLU A 247 -6.25 -5.52 2.09
N ALA A 248 -5.53 -6.63 2.12
CA ALA A 248 -4.84 -7.16 0.96
C ALA A 248 -5.23 -8.62 0.80
N VAL A 249 -5.66 -8.97 -0.40
CA VAL A 249 -5.63 -10.36 -0.83
C VAL A 249 -4.23 -10.59 -1.37
N ALA A 250 -3.64 -11.72 -1.01
CA ALA A 250 -2.37 -12.14 -1.59
C ALA A 250 -2.44 -13.62 -1.91
N ASP A 251 -1.91 -13.95 -3.07
CA ASP A 251 -1.63 -15.33 -3.41
C ASP A 251 -0.22 -15.76 -2.95
N TYR A 252 0.12 -17.01 -3.26
CA TYR A 252 1.42 -17.57 -2.90
C TYR A 252 2.62 -16.86 -3.54
N ASP A 253 2.45 -16.33 -4.74
CA ASP A 253 3.48 -15.60 -5.47
C ASP A 253 3.47 -14.11 -5.10
N LEU A 254 2.66 -13.71 -4.11
CA LEU A 254 2.42 -12.32 -3.70
C LEU A 254 1.84 -11.48 -4.84
N TRP A 255 1.12 -12.12 -5.75
CA TRP A 255 0.30 -11.50 -6.78
C TRP A 255 -1.10 -11.21 -6.22
N ILE A 256 -1.73 -10.18 -6.79
CA ILE A 256 -3.06 -9.59 -6.50
C ILE A 256 -3.97 -10.45 -5.61
#